data_AF-A0A9E1JNZ7-F1
#
_entry.id   AF-A0A9E1JNZ7-F1
#
_cell.length_a   1.000
_cell.length_b   1.000
_cell.length_c   1.000
_cell.angle_alpha   90.00
_cell.angle_beta   90.00
_cell.angle_gamma   90.00
#
_symmetry.space_group_name_H-M   'P 1'
#
loop_
_entity.id
_entity.type
_entity.pdbx_description
1 polymer ?
#
loop_
_entity_poly.entity_id
_entity_poly.type
_entity_poly.pdbx_seq_one_letter_code
_entity_poly.pdbx_strand_id
1 'polypeptide(L)'
;MENQEIKFIEFSGVRVSSNYIQEFDEKKVRDSIYRETISSIKLKKGVYSKHPLLQVLMGGGFTYIGFLFIKMLIEGYNNGGRIKGLFLVVMILTLPMGIWLILNSFRKGYYLEIKWNAGEKRFAFISKPDFSEIKNFIEQMSSKFDYEVDVRDL
;
A
#
# COMPACT_ATOMS: atom_id res chain seq x y z
N MET A 1 -32.42 -9.60 -24.85
CA MET A 1 -31.31 -8.73 -24.41
C MET A 1 -30.99 -9.16 -22.99
N GLU A 2 -30.01 -10.06 -22.87
CA GLU A 2 -29.67 -10.74 -21.63
C GLU A 2 -28.93 -9.77 -20.71
N ASN A 3 -29.51 -9.55 -19.53
CA ASN A 3 -29.04 -8.63 -18.52
C ASN A 3 -27.71 -9.19 -17.98
N GLN A 4 -26.57 -8.57 -18.33
CA GLN A 4 -25.27 -9.01 -17.83
C GLN A 4 -25.25 -8.83 -16.31
N GLU A 5 -25.40 -9.93 -15.57
CA GLU A 5 -25.17 -9.97 -14.13
C GLU A 5 -23.80 -9.36 -13.84
N ILE A 6 -23.78 -8.29 -13.04
CA ILE A 6 -22.54 -7.69 -12.55
C ILE A 6 -21.87 -8.73 -11.66
N LYS A 7 -20.95 -9.52 -12.23
CA LYS A 7 -20.22 -10.58 -11.50
C LYS A 7 -19.33 -10.02 -10.39
N PHE A 8 -18.91 -8.77 -10.52
CA PHE A 8 -18.06 -8.08 -9.55
C PHE A 8 -18.13 -6.56 -9.76
N ILE A 9 -17.79 -5.79 -8.72
CA ILE A 9 -17.49 -4.36 -8.79
C ILE A 9 -15.99 -4.14 -8.54
N GLU A 10 -15.43 -3.14 -9.20
CA GLU A 10 -14.04 -2.74 -9.01
C GLU A 10 -13.97 -1.28 -8.60
N PHE A 11 -13.13 -0.99 -7.62
CA PHE A 11 -12.86 0.36 -7.21
C PHE A 11 -11.45 0.48 -6.65
N SER A 12 -10.63 1.31 -7.30
CA SER A 12 -9.33 1.73 -6.81
C SER A 12 -8.44 0.57 -6.30
N GLY A 13 -8.33 -0.50 -7.10
CA GLY A 13 -7.49 -1.66 -6.78
C GLY A 13 -8.15 -2.72 -5.89
N VAL A 14 -9.42 -2.55 -5.54
CA VAL A 14 -10.22 -3.55 -4.82
C VAL A 14 -11.31 -4.08 -5.74
N ARG A 15 -11.38 -5.40 -5.90
CA ARG A 15 -12.46 -6.09 -6.62
C ARG A 15 -13.32 -6.85 -5.61
N VAL A 16 -14.63 -6.66 -5.68
CA VAL A 16 -15.59 -7.31 -4.79
C VAL A 16 -16.60 -8.06 -5.64
N SER A 17 -16.85 -9.32 -5.26
CA SER A 17 -17.93 -10.15 -5.81
C SER A 17 -18.76 -10.75 -4.67
N SER A 18 -19.83 -11.47 -5.00
CA SER A 18 -20.64 -12.19 -4.01
C SER A 18 -19.85 -13.19 -3.16
N ASN A 19 -18.72 -13.70 -3.66
CA ASN A 19 -17.98 -14.80 -3.04
C ASN A 19 -16.61 -14.40 -2.49
N TYR A 20 -16.05 -13.27 -2.92
CA TYR A 20 -14.70 -12.87 -2.53
C TYR A 20 -14.46 -11.36 -2.59
N ILE A 21 -13.45 -10.93 -1.85
CA ILE A 21 -12.82 -9.61 -1.96
C ILE A 21 -11.36 -9.82 -2.36
N GLN A 22 -10.93 -9.11 -3.41
CA GLN A 22 -9.62 -9.26 -4.03
C GLN A 22 -8.89 -7.92 -4.10
N GLU A 23 -7.56 -8.00 -3.93
CA GLU A 23 -6.65 -6.91 -4.26
C GLU A 23 -6.18 -7.12 -5.70
N PHE A 24 -6.34 -6.10 -6.52
CA PHE A 24 -6.08 -6.15 -7.95
C PHE A 24 -5.15 -5.02 -8.37
N ASP A 25 -4.09 -5.38 -9.09
CA ASP A 25 -3.10 -4.44 -9.62
C ASP A 25 -2.91 -4.71 -11.12
N GLU A 26 -3.33 -3.77 -11.97
CA GLU A 26 -3.08 -3.74 -13.43
C GLU A 26 -3.22 -5.08 -14.20
N LYS A 27 -4.19 -5.95 -13.82
CA LYS A 27 -4.50 -7.30 -14.37
C LYS A 27 -4.07 -8.49 -13.51
N LYS A 28 -3.33 -8.28 -12.42
CA LYS A 28 -2.95 -9.36 -11.51
C LYS A 28 -3.72 -9.28 -10.21
N VAL A 29 -4.43 -10.37 -9.89
CA VAL A 29 -4.95 -10.58 -8.53
C VAL A 29 -3.76 -10.87 -7.62
N ARG A 30 -3.54 -10.02 -6.63
CA ARG A 30 -2.47 -10.21 -5.64
C ARG A 30 -2.92 -11.14 -4.54
N ASP A 31 -4.18 -11.02 -4.13
CA ASP A 31 -4.73 -11.77 -3.01
C ASP A 31 -6.25 -11.83 -3.12
N SER A 32 -6.85 -12.88 -2.53
CA SER A 32 -8.27 -13.17 -2.57
C SER A 32 -8.73 -13.71 -1.23
N ILE A 33 -9.69 -13.03 -0.62
CA ILE A 33 -10.33 -13.46 0.64
C ILE A 33 -11.77 -13.87 0.32
N TYR A 34 -12.11 -15.12 0.64
CA TYR A 34 -13.46 -15.65 0.43
C TYR A 34 -14.42 -15.11 1.49
N ARG A 35 -15.62 -14.71 1.06
CA ARG A 35 -16.67 -14.12 1.91
C ARG A 35 -16.98 -14.96 3.13
N GLU A 36 -17.08 -16.27 2.97
CA GLU A 36 -17.37 -17.24 4.04
C GLU A 36 -16.36 -17.22 5.19
N THR A 37 -15.14 -16.73 4.94
CA THR A 37 -14.09 -16.66 5.96
C THR A 37 -14.03 -15.31 6.66
N ILE A 38 -14.70 -14.29 6.11
CA ILE A 38 -14.65 -12.91 6.60
C ILE A 38 -15.50 -12.80 7.86
N SER A 39 -14.87 -12.35 8.94
CA SER A 39 -15.54 -12.09 10.23
C SER A 39 -15.95 -10.63 10.39
N SER A 40 -15.21 -9.69 9.80
CA SER A 40 -15.57 -8.27 9.80
C SER A 40 -14.86 -7.50 8.69
N ILE A 41 -15.55 -6.49 8.16
CA ILE A 41 -14.96 -5.50 7.25
C ILE A 41 -15.14 -4.12 7.89
N LYS A 42 -14.05 -3.37 8.04
CA LYS A 42 -14.06 -2.00 8.58
C LYS A 42 -13.43 -1.04 7.60
N LEU A 43 -14.05 0.12 7.41
CA LEU A 43 -13.40 1.25 6.75
C LEU A 43 -12.66 2.07 7.80
N LYS A 44 -11.35 2.25 7.62
CA LYS A 44 -10.52 3.06 8.51
C LYS A 44 -9.72 4.09 7.74
N LYS A 45 -9.31 5.15 8.44
CA LYS A 45 -8.39 6.17 7.94
C LYS A 45 -7.08 6.09 8.73
N GLY A 46 -5.96 5.91 8.04
CA GLY A 46 -4.68 5.80 8.72
C GLY A 46 -3.52 5.54 7.78
N VAL A 47 -2.42 5.06 8.34
CA VAL A 47 -1.22 4.70 7.58
C VAL A 47 -1.44 3.35 6.90
N TYR A 48 -1.20 3.30 5.58
CA TYR A 48 -1.39 2.07 4.79
C TYR A 48 -0.43 0.96 5.19
N SER A 49 0.78 1.32 5.61
CA SER A 49 1.78 0.34 6.03
C SER A 49 1.35 -0.39 7.30
N LYS A 50 1.47 -1.73 7.28
CA LYS A 50 1.24 -2.58 8.46
C LYS A 50 2.28 -2.31 9.56
N HIS A 51 3.51 -1.99 9.16
CA HIS A 51 4.65 -1.75 10.06
C HIS A 51 5.41 -0.47 9.65
N PRO A 52 4.81 0.72 9.84
CA PRO A 52 5.42 1.97 9.39
C PRO A 52 6.75 2.24 10.09
N LEU A 53 6.86 1.90 11.38
CA LEU A 53 8.10 2.06 12.14
C LEU A 53 9.26 1.25 11.54
N LEU A 54 8.99 0.01 11.10
CA LEU A 54 10.00 -0.83 10.46
C LEU A 54 10.46 -0.23 9.13
N GLN A 55 9.54 0.29 8.33
CA GLN A 55 9.89 0.98 7.07
C GLN A 55 10.70 2.25 7.31
N VAL A 56 10.38 3.04 8.35
CA VAL A 56 11.18 4.21 8.74
C VAL A 56 12.58 3.79 9.16
N LEU A 57 12.73 2.74 9.97
CA LEU A 57 14.04 2.24 10.39
C LEU A 57 14.87 1.75 9.21
N MET A 58 14.29 0.95 8.32
CA MET A 58 14.98 0.47 7.12
C MET A 58 15.36 1.62 6.18
N GLY A 59 14.42 2.53 5.91
CA GLY A 59 14.66 3.70 5.07
C GLY A 59 15.73 4.62 5.66
N GLY A 60 15.68 4.86 6.97
CA GLY A 60 16.70 5.61 7.71
C GLY A 60 18.07 4.95 7.64
N GLY A 61 18.14 3.62 7.74
CA GLY A 61 19.38 2.85 7.56
C GLY A 61 19.97 3.04 6.16
N PHE A 62 19.16 2.92 5.10
CA PHE A 62 19.62 3.15 3.73
C PHE A 62 20.08 4.60 3.49
N THR A 63 19.33 5.57 4.00
CA THR A 63 19.69 6.99 3.92
C THR A 63 21.02 7.25 4.64
N TYR A 64 21.21 6.70 5.84
CA TYR A 64 22.45 6.83 6.62
C TYR A 64 23.66 6.23 5.88
N ILE A 65 23.52 5.02 5.33
CA ILE A 65 24.57 4.38 4.51
C ILE A 65 24.92 5.26 3.31
N GLY A 66 23.92 5.79 2.60
CA GLY A 66 24.15 6.70 1.49
C GLY A 66 24.90 7.97 1.89
N PHE A 67 24.62 8.54 3.08
CA PHE A 67 25.38 9.66 3.64
C PHE A 67 26.85 9.31 3.95
N LEU A 68 27.12 8.10 4.47
CA LEU A 68 28.50 7.64 4.68
C LEU A 68 29.28 7.58 3.36
N PHE A 69 28.64 7.11 2.29
CA PHE A 69 29.23 7.10 0.96
C PHE A 69 29.49 8.51 0.42
N ILE A 70 28.58 9.46 0.63
CA ILE A 70 28.82 10.88 0.30
C ILE A 70 30.04 11.42 1.04
N LYS A 71 30.14 11.16 2.35
CA LYS A 71 31.27 11.62 3.16
C LYS A 71 32.60 11.07 2.64
N MET A 72 32.67 9.76 2.38
CA MET A 72 33.86 9.11 1.80
C MET A 72 34.21 9.67 0.42
N LEU A 73 33.20 10.02 -0.39
CA LEU A 73 33.38 10.66 -1.69
C LEU A 73 34.03 12.04 -1.58
N ILE A 74 33.53 12.87 -0.65
CA ILE A 74 34.06 14.22 -0.41
C ILE A 74 35.50 14.13 0.10
N GLU A 75 35.76 13.26 1.07
CA GLU A 75 37.11 13.03 1.59
C GLU A 75 38.06 12.50 0.50
N GLY A 76 37.60 11.55 -0.32
CA GLY A 76 38.36 11.01 -1.43
C GLY A 76 38.69 12.06 -2.49
N TYR A 77 37.73 12.92 -2.84
CA TYR A 77 37.92 14.01 -3.80
C TYR A 77 38.92 15.05 -3.27
N ASN A 78 38.79 15.47 -2.00
CA ASN A 78 39.68 16.43 -1.37
C ASN A 78 41.13 15.93 -1.26
N ASN A 79 41.32 14.61 -1.17
CA ASN A 79 42.64 13.97 -1.10
C ASN A 79 43.21 13.59 -2.49
N GLY A 80 42.60 14.06 -3.60
CA GLY A 80 43.06 13.78 -4.97
C GLY A 80 42.78 12.36 -5.45
N GLY A 81 41.91 11.61 -4.76
CA GLY A 81 41.52 10.26 -5.10
C GLY A 81 40.60 10.19 -6.32
N ARG A 82 40.71 9.11 -7.10
CA ARG A 82 39.77 8.82 -8.20
C ARG A 82 38.49 8.21 -7.63
N ILE A 83 37.36 8.85 -7.93
CA ILE A 83 36.03 8.33 -7.63
C ILE A 83 35.80 7.05 -8.45
N LYS A 84 35.60 5.92 -7.78
CA LYS A 84 35.23 4.67 -8.45
C LYS A 84 33.75 4.72 -8.83
N GLY A 85 33.40 4.39 -10.07
CA GLY A 85 32.01 4.42 -10.56
C GLY A 85 31.02 3.62 -9.70
N LEU A 86 31.48 2.53 -9.07
CA LEU A 86 30.67 1.74 -8.14
C LEU A 86 30.14 2.55 -6.94
N PHE A 87 30.93 3.51 -6.42
CA PHE A 87 30.51 4.37 -5.30
C PHE A 87 29.36 5.29 -5.69
N LEU A 88 29.42 5.86 -6.91
CA LEU A 88 28.33 6.70 -7.43
C LEU A 88 27.04 5.89 -7.62
N VAL A 89 27.14 4.66 -8.14
CA VAL A 89 25.97 3.79 -8.32
C VAL A 89 25.32 3.44 -6.98
N VAL A 90 26.10 3.04 -5.98
CA VAL A 90 25.57 2.70 -4.65
C VAL A 90 24.91 3.92 -4.00
N MET A 91 25.51 5.11 -4.15
CA MET A 91 24.94 6.35 -3.62
C MET A 91 23.61 6.72 -4.28
N ILE A 92 23.54 6.66 -5.62
CA ILE A 92 22.34 6.98 -6.40
C ILE A 92 21.20 6.00 -6.12
N LEU A 93 21.50 4.75 -5.73
CA LEU A 93 20.47 3.78 -5.37
C LEU A 93 20.04 3.93 -3.91
N THR A 94 20.97 3.98 -2.97
CA THR A 94 20.67 3.89 -1.53
C THR A 94 19.96 5.11 -0.97
N LEU A 95 20.36 6.32 -1.36
CA LEU A 95 19.78 7.56 -0.81
C LEU A 95 18.33 7.78 -1.29
N PRO A 96 18.04 7.78 -2.60
CA PRO A 96 16.68 7.91 -3.09
C PRO A 96 15.78 6.77 -2.63
N MET A 97 16.27 5.53 -2.58
CA MET A 97 15.49 4.38 -2.09
C MET A 97 15.17 4.51 -0.59
N GLY A 98 16.13 4.94 0.23
CA GLY A 98 15.91 5.20 1.65
C GLY A 98 14.88 6.30 1.89
N ILE A 99 15.01 7.44 1.20
CA ILE A 99 14.06 8.54 1.26
C ILE A 99 12.68 8.09 0.80
N TRP A 100 12.60 7.34 -0.31
CA TRP A 100 11.35 6.84 -0.85
C TRP A 100 10.63 5.88 0.12
N LEU A 101 11.37 4.99 0.80
CA LEU A 101 10.81 4.12 1.85
C LEU A 101 10.24 4.92 3.01
N ILE A 102 10.96 5.95 3.47
CA ILE A 102 10.47 6.83 4.54
C ILE A 102 9.19 7.55 4.09
N LEU A 103 9.19 8.17 2.92
CA LEU A 103 8.01 8.88 2.39
C LEU A 103 6.81 7.94 2.22
N ASN A 104 7.04 6.71 1.74
CA ASN A 104 6.00 5.72 1.56
C ASN A 104 5.42 5.23 2.91
N SER A 105 6.24 5.18 3.96
CA SER A 105 5.80 4.78 5.31
C SER A 105 4.79 5.76 5.92
N PHE A 106 4.81 7.03 5.51
CA PHE A 106 3.87 8.06 5.95
C PHE A 106 2.67 8.24 5.03
N ARG A 107 2.51 7.40 4.00
CA ARG A 107 1.30 7.47 3.17
C ARG A 107 0.09 7.11 4.00
N LYS A 108 -0.78 8.10 4.15
CA LYS A 108 -2.06 8.01 4.83
C LYS A 108 -3.20 8.02 3.82
N GLY A 109 -4.28 7.36 4.18
CA GLY A 109 -5.56 7.46 3.49
C GLY A 109 -6.54 6.44 4.02
N TYR A 110 -7.57 6.18 3.22
CA TYR A 110 -8.61 5.21 3.57
C TYR A 110 -8.22 3.81 3.14
N TYR A 111 -8.53 2.82 3.97
CA TYR A 111 -8.31 1.41 3.67
C TYR A 111 -9.41 0.56 4.27
N LEU A 112 -9.68 -0.58 3.62
CA LEU A 112 -10.56 -1.60 4.17
C LEU A 112 -9.75 -2.57 5.01
N GLU A 113 -10.02 -2.63 6.30
CA GLU A 113 -9.49 -3.64 7.21
C GLU A 113 -10.44 -4.85 7.17
N ILE A 114 -9.95 -5.96 6.62
CA ILE A 114 -10.68 -7.22 6.54
C ILE A 114 -10.06 -8.17 7.55
N LYS A 115 -10.88 -8.66 8.47
CA LYS A 115 -10.52 -9.76 9.38
C LYS A 115 -11.19 -11.03 8.89
N TRP A 116 -10.42 -12.11 8.86
CA TRP A 116 -10.89 -13.45 8.52
C TRP A 116 -10.20 -14.47 9.42
N ASN A 117 -10.60 -15.74 9.32
CA ASN A 117 -10.13 -16.81 10.22
C ASN A 117 -8.60 -16.96 10.32
N ALA A 118 -7.84 -16.61 9.28
CA ALA A 118 -6.38 -16.75 9.28
C ALA A 118 -5.63 -15.44 9.60
N GLY A 119 -6.32 -14.31 9.79
CA GLY A 119 -5.68 -13.05 10.18
C GLY A 119 -6.42 -11.78 9.78
N GLU A 120 -5.63 -10.71 9.67
CA GLU A 120 -6.10 -9.37 9.29
C GLU A 120 -5.27 -8.84 8.12
N LYS A 121 -5.94 -8.18 7.18
CA LYS A 121 -5.32 -7.49 6.04
C LYS A 121 -5.98 -6.15 5.81
N ARG A 122 -5.14 -5.20 5.39
CA ARG A 122 -5.56 -3.87 4.97
C ARG A 122 -5.49 -3.80 3.46
N PHE A 123 -6.62 -3.51 2.83
CA PHE A 123 -6.73 -3.21 1.41
C PHE A 123 -6.70 -1.69 1.26
N ALA A 124 -5.54 -1.17 0.88
CA ALA A 124 -5.40 0.25 0.58
C ALA A 124 -5.97 0.54 -0.81
N PHE A 125 -6.67 1.66 -0.95
CA PHE A 125 -7.08 2.14 -2.27
C PHE A 125 -5.83 2.67 -3.01
N ILE A 126 -5.64 2.24 -4.27
CA ILE A 126 -4.48 2.60 -5.09
C ILE A 126 -4.50 4.10 -5.42
N SER A 127 -5.69 4.59 -5.75
CA SER A 127 -5.98 6.01 -5.94
C SER A 127 -6.13 6.68 -4.57
N LYS A 128 -6.15 8.01 -4.52
CA LYS A 128 -6.64 8.75 -3.33
C LYS A 128 -8.11 9.11 -3.56
N PRO A 129 -9.06 8.17 -3.47
CA PRO A 129 -10.45 8.49 -3.69
C PRO A 129 -10.98 9.37 -2.56
N ASP A 130 -11.93 10.23 -2.91
CA ASP A 130 -12.65 11.02 -1.93
C ASP A 130 -13.62 10.15 -1.14
N PHE A 131 -13.96 10.59 0.07
CA PHE A 131 -14.83 9.82 0.96
C PHE A 131 -16.19 9.51 0.32
N SER A 132 -16.74 10.41 -0.48
CA SER A 132 -17.99 10.20 -1.22
C SER A 132 -17.90 9.03 -2.21
N GLU A 133 -16.78 8.88 -2.90
CA GLU A 133 -16.57 7.77 -3.84
C GLU A 133 -16.45 6.45 -3.09
N ILE A 134 -15.74 6.44 -1.96
CA ILE A 134 -15.62 5.26 -1.10
C ILE A 134 -16.98 4.87 -0.53
N LYS A 135 -17.78 5.85 -0.09
CA LYS A 135 -19.13 5.61 0.42
C LYS A 135 -20.02 4.97 -0.65
N ASN A 136 -19.99 5.52 -1.88
CA ASN A 136 -20.72 4.93 -3.02
C ASN A 136 -20.25 3.51 -3.33
N PHE A 137 -18.96 3.22 -3.19
CA PHE A 137 -18.43 1.87 -3.36
C PHE A 137 -18.93 0.91 -2.26
N ILE A 138 -18.94 1.34 -1.00
CA ILE A 138 -19.47 0.55 0.13
C ILE A 138 -20.98 0.30 -0.03
N GLU A 139 -21.75 1.32 -0.42
CA GLU A 139 -23.18 1.16 -0.70
C GLU A 139 -23.41 0.15 -1.83
N GLN A 140 -22.55 0.10 -2.83
CA GLN A 140 -22.61 -0.94 -3.86
C GLN A 140 -22.22 -2.33 -3.34
N MET A 141 -21.22 -2.43 -2.46
CA MET A 141 -20.86 -3.71 -1.82
C MET A 141 -22.03 -4.28 -1.01
N SER A 142 -22.71 -3.43 -0.24
CA SER A 142 -23.85 -3.80 0.57
C SER A 142 -25.06 -4.15 -0.30
N SER A 143 -25.45 -3.28 -1.23
CA SER A 143 -26.65 -3.48 -2.05
C SER A 143 -26.54 -4.63 -3.07
N LYS A 144 -25.36 -4.87 -3.65
CA LYS A 144 -25.18 -5.89 -4.71
C LYS A 144 -24.72 -7.24 -4.17
N PHE A 145 -23.96 -7.24 -3.09
CA PHE A 145 -23.28 -8.45 -2.59
C PHE A 145 -23.47 -8.69 -1.10
N ASP A 146 -24.27 -7.87 -0.41
CA ASP A 146 -24.67 -8.09 0.98
C ASP A 146 -23.47 -8.12 1.96
N TYR A 147 -22.45 -7.29 1.68
CA TYR A 147 -21.38 -7.03 2.64
C TYR A 147 -21.78 -5.94 3.62
N GLU A 148 -21.58 -6.22 4.91
CA GLU A 148 -21.63 -5.21 5.96
C GLU A 148 -20.23 -4.61 6.18
N VAL A 149 -20.11 -3.30 5.99
CA VAL A 149 -18.87 -2.56 6.24
C VAL A 149 -19.11 -1.61 7.40
N ASP A 150 -18.32 -1.74 8.46
CA ASP A 150 -18.35 -0.82 9.61
C ASP A 150 -17.61 0.47 9.26
N VAL A 151 -18.32 1.59 9.33
CA VAL A 151 -17.85 2.94 8.95
C VAL A 151 -17.69 3.82 10.21
N ARG A 152 -17.83 3.26 11.42
CA ARG A 152 -17.86 4.04 12.67
C ARG A 152 -16.49 4.58 13.13
N ASP A 153 -15.40 4.00 12.64
CA ASP A 153 -14.02 4.30 13.05
C ASP A 153 -13.30 5.34 12.14
N LEU A 154 -14.05 6.29 11.56
CA LEU A 154 -13.59 7.22 10.52
C LEU A 154 -13.22 8.63 10.99
#